data_AF-A0A8H4S9T5-F1
#
_entry.id   AF-A0A8H4S9T5-F1
#
_cell.length_a   1.000
_cell.length_b   1.000
_cell.length_c   1.000
_cell.angle_alpha   90.00
_cell.angle_beta   90.00
_cell.angle_gamma   90.00
#
_symmetry.space_group_name_H-M   'P 1'
#
loop_
_entity.id
_entity.type
_entity.pdbx_description
1 polymer ?
#
loop_
_entity_poly.entity_id
_entity_poly.type
_entity_poly.pdbx_seq_one_letter_code
_entity_poly.pdbx_strand_id
1 'polypeptide(L)'
;MEDEGLDRPFRFIVTGQYLAIHYHDSNFEICRDYHARGSLFYLSDDGEAIIHNHTYVGVLADHPDYEGDVFYIRNGSQYLTQDGKWVNDVNDAVNVQIDPVSDYGDAEPPIPPPIPNPVIDTSNPISADGVDLYHPDKWFSLYPINGDSIWTGDVGEFESKLYFGGNSYSDGMSFQLSKRDGKTQIRSYDGKYLVVMMEPDVAAYLNESCKQHTRFDRCSRCMLHYTIGYSSEPQEGFVLVPKGLPSMFALSDGIFYYKVNVLKGSYAEVWRVEDIDDALPFQFVA
;
A
#
# COMPACT_ATOMS: atom_id res chain seq x y z
N MET A 1 -25.85 21.15 14.03
CA MET A 1 -24.85 20.22 13.51
C MET A 1 -23.64 20.46 14.36
N GLU A 2 -23.36 19.51 15.24
CA GLU A 2 -22.04 19.43 15.88
C GLU A 2 -21.00 19.31 14.74
N ASP A 3 -19.83 19.92 14.92
CA ASP A 3 -18.74 19.96 13.93
C ASP A 3 -18.42 18.52 13.49
N GLU A 4 -18.99 18.07 12.36
CA GLU A 4 -18.54 16.84 11.70
C GLU A 4 -17.06 17.02 11.40
N GLY A 5 -16.22 16.06 11.81
CA GLY A 5 -14.76 16.14 11.69
C GLY A 5 -14.27 16.19 10.25
N LEU A 6 -14.40 17.34 9.58
CA LEU A 6 -13.88 17.61 8.24
C LEU A 6 -12.39 17.98 8.26
N ASP A 7 -11.64 17.47 9.24
CA ASP A 7 -10.22 17.74 9.44
C ASP A 7 -9.34 16.82 8.59
N ARG A 8 -9.87 15.69 8.09
CA ARG A 8 -9.11 14.67 7.37
C ARG A 8 -9.66 14.43 5.96
N PRO A 9 -9.34 15.29 4.99
CA PRO A 9 -9.70 15.08 3.61
C PRO A 9 -8.95 13.88 3.02
N PHE A 10 -9.59 13.21 2.06
CA PHE A 10 -8.97 12.13 1.31
C PHE A 10 -9.41 12.08 -0.14
N ARG A 11 -8.68 11.30 -0.93
CA ARG A 11 -8.96 10.95 -2.31
C ARG A 11 -9.10 9.43 -2.45
N PHE A 12 -9.84 9.00 -3.44
CA PHE A 12 -9.95 7.59 -3.76
C PHE A 12 -8.88 7.18 -4.76
N ILE A 13 -8.17 6.09 -4.45
CA ILE A 13 -7.43 5.30 -5.43
C ILE A 13 -8.38 4.24 -5.97
N VAL A 14 -8.49 4.11 -7.30
CA VAL A 14 -9.19 2.97 -7.92
C VAL A 14 -8.19 1.84 -8.09
N THR A 15 -8.32 0.77 -7.29
CA THR A 15 -7.28 -0.26 -7.16
C THR A 15 -6.89 -0.90 -8.51
N GLY A 16 -5.60 -0.79 -8.83
CA GLY A 16 -4.98 -1.30 -10.05
C GLY A 16 -5.30 -0.48 -11.30
N GLN A 17 -5.81 0.75 -11.17
CA GLN A 17 -6.25 1.54 -12.32
C GLN A 17 -5.86 3.01 -12.22
N TYR A 18 -5.37 3.55 -13.34
CA TYR A 18 -5.03 4.97 -13.48
C TYR A 18 -6.29 5.80 -13.74
N LEU A 19 -7.14 5.87 -12.72
CA LEU A 19 -8.40 6.60 -12.71
C LEU A 19 -8.48 7.52 -11.49
N ALA A 20 -9.12 8.67 -11.67
CA ALA A 20 -9.47 9.60 -10.62
C ALA A 20 -11.00 9.65 -10.44
N ILE A 21 -11.45 9.68 -9.19
CA ILE A 21 -12.85 9.85 -8.86
C ILE A 21 -13.14 11.31 -8.60
N HIS A 22 -14.07 11.86 -9.37
CA HIS A 22 -14.60 13.21 -9.23
C HIS A 22 -16.04 13.16 -8.73
N TYR A 23 -16.46 14.23 -8.08
CA TYR A 23 -17.86 14.44 -7.70
C TYR A 23 -18.33 15.81 -8.17
N HIS A 24 -19.24 15.82 -9.14
CA HIS A 24 -19.78 17.02 -9.77
C HIS A 24 -21.29 16.83 -10.01
N ASP A 25 -22.06 17.91 -9.87
CA ASP A 25 -23.52 17.91 -10.12
C ASP A 25 -24.28 16.75 -9.45
N SER A 26 -23.89 16.41 -8.22
CA SER A 26 -24.45 15.31 -7.41
C SER A 26 -24.21 13.90 -7.96
N ASN A 27 -23.19 13.70 -8.79
CA ASN A 27 -22.81 12.40 -9.35
C ASN A 27 -21.32 12.15 -9.21
N PHE A 28 -20.96 10.86 -9.08
CA PHE A 28 -19.59 10.41 -9.22
C PHE A 28 -19.23 10.28 -10.70
N GLU A 29 -18.10 10.84 -11.09
CA GLU A 29 -17.52 10.71 -12.42
C GLU A 29 -16.13 10.08 -12.28
N ILE A 30 -15.87 9.01 -13.01
CA ILE A 30 -14.59 8.31 -12.96
C ILE A 30 -13.87 8.55 -14.29
N CYS A 31 -12.73 9.23 -14.20
CA CYS A 31 -11.98 9.72 -15.35
C CYS A 31 -10.60 9.09 -15.38
N ARG A 32 -10.03 8.91 -16.58
CA ARG A 32 -8.64 8.44 -16.72
C ARG A 32 -7.68 9.56 -16.36
N ASP A 33 -7.22 9.57 -15.12
CA ASP A 33 -6.26 10.54 -14.59
C ASP A 33 -5.58 9.98 -13.32
N TYR A 34 -4.58 10.71 -12.80
CA TYR A 34 -3.94 10.42 -11.53
C TYR A 34 -4.90 10.67 -10.38
N HIS A 35 -4.99 9.76 -9.41
CA HIS A 35 -5.98 9.82 -8.32
C HIS A 35 -5.89 11.11 -7.50
N ALA A 36 -4.69 11.69 -7.35
CA ALA A 36 -4.46 12.98 -6.68
C ALA A 36 -5.19 14.18 -7.35
N ARG A 37 -5.74 13.99 -8.55
CA ARG A 37 -6.56 14.99 -9.27
C ARG A 37 -8.06 14.84 -9.04
N GLY A 38 -8.47 13.77 -8.35
CA GLY A 38 -9.86 13.54 -7.98
C GLY A 38 -10.38 14.54 -6.96
N SER A 39 -11.70 14.47 -6.71
CA SER A 39 -12.35 15.26 -5.67
C SER A 39 -11.84 14.88 -4.28
N LEU A 40 -11.79 15.88 -3.39
CA LEU A 40 -11.59 15.65 -1.97
C LEU A 40 -12.90 15.20 -1.31
N PHE A 41 -12.81 14.19 -0.48
CA PHE A 41 -13.88 13.62 0.33
C PHE A 41 -13.48 13.62 1.80
N TYR A 42 -14.46 13.43 2.67
CA TYR A 42 -14.30 13.29 4.10
C TYR A 42 -15.14 12.11 4.58
N LEU A 43 -14.81 11.56 5.74
CA LEU A 43 -15.64 10.56 6.40
C LEU A 43 -16.43 11.21 7.53
N SER A 44 -17.63 10.71 7.80
CA SER A 44 -18.33 10.96 9.05
C SER A 44 -17.54 10.42 10.24
N ASP A 45 -17.91 10.85 11.44
CA ASP A 45 -17.24 10.45 12.71
C ASP A 45 -17.26 8.92 12.96
N ASP A 46 -18.24 8.21 12.38
CA ASP A 46 -18.32 6.73 12.44
C ASP A 46 -17.46 6.03 11.38
N GLY A 47 -16.84 6.78 10.46
CA GLY A 47 -15.97 6.26 9.40
C GLY A 47 -16.71 5.65 8.21
N GLU A 48 -18.04 5.66 8.19
CA GLU A 48 -18.81 4.96 7.16
C GLU A 48 -19.28 5.89 6.02
N ALA A 49 -19.84 7.05 6.35
CA ALA A 49 -20.47 7.90 5.36
C ALA A 49 -19.46 8.83 4.67
N ILE A 50 -19.58 8.92 3.34
CA ILE A 50 -18.74 9.76 2.51
C ILE A 50 -19.36 11.15 2.43
N ILE A 51 -18.58 12.17 2.78
CA ILE A 51 -18.98 13.56 2.77
C ILE A 51 -18.19 14.30 1.67
N HIS A 52 -18.88 15.11 0.88
CA HIS A 52 -18.29 16.04 -0.07
C HIS A 52 -19.02 17.37 0.00
N ASN A 53 -18.28 18.48 0.15
CA ASN A 53 -18.86 19.82 0.33
C ASN A 53 -20.00 19.87 1.37
N HIS A 54 -19.76 19.29 2.56
CA HIS A 54 -20.74 19.22 3.67
C HIS A 54 -22.05 18.50 3.33
N THR A 55 -22.02 17.61 2.33
CA THR A 55 -23.17 16.79 1.94
C THR A 55 -22.77 15.32 1.96
N TYR A 56 -23.66 14.47 2.47
CA TYR A 56 -23.53 13.02 2.41
C TYR A 56 -23.77 12.54 0.97
N VAL A 57 -22.76 11.90 0.37
CA VAL A 57 -22.78 11.51 -1.05
C VAL A 57 -22.73 10.00 -1.27
N GLY A 58 -22.46 9.23 -0.22
CA GLY A 58 -22.40 7.78 -0.27
C GLY A 58 -21.96 7.19 1.07
N VAL A 59 -21.71 5.89 1.07
CA VAL A 59 -21.23 5.12 2.22
C VAL A 59 -20.14 4.17 1.74
N LEU A 60 -19.09 4.00 2.54
CA LEU A 60 -18.08 2.97 2.33
C LEU A 60 -18.60 1.62 2.82
N ALA A 61 -18.40 0.60 2.00
CA ALA A 61 -18.65 -0.78 2.39
C ALA A 61 -17.37 -1.58 2.21
N ASP A 62 -16.94 -2.29 3.24
CA ASP A 62 -15.72 -3.09 3.18
C ASP A 62 -15.75 -4.18 2.11
N HIS A 63 -14.60 -4.38 1.47
CA HIS A 63 -14.34 -5.58 0.69
C HIS A 63 -14.17 -6.76 1.65
N PRO A 64 -14.89 -7.89 1.48
CA PRO A 64 -14.93 -8.98 2.46
C PRO A 64 -13.56 -9.63 2.74
N ASP A 65 -12.67 -9.63 1.75
CA ASP A 65 -11.32 -10.21 1.88
C ASP A 65 -10.24 -9.20 2.33
N TYR A 66 -10.56 -7.89 2.36
CA TYR A 66 -9.62 -6.79 2.61
C TYR A 66 -10.28 -5.68 3.44
N GLU A 67 -11.03 -6.09 4.47
CA GLU A 67 -11.77 -5.20 5.38
C GLU A 67 -10.85 -4.10 5.93
N GLY A 68 -11.25 -2.84 5.90
CA GLY A 68 -10.44 -1.72 6.39
C GLY A 68 -9.35 -1.20 5.43
N ASP A 69 -9.05 -1.93 4.34
CA ASP A 69 -8.05 -1.52 3.34
C ASP A 69 -8.67 -1.20 1.97
N VAL A 70 -9.68 -1.98 1.54
CA VAL A 70 -10.35 -1.85 0.25
C VAL A 70 -11.86 -1.77 0.48
N PHE A 71 -12.49 -0.86 -0.26
CA PHE A 71 -13.90 -0.53 -0.10
C PHE A 71 -14.63 -0.53 -1.43
N TYR A 72 -15.95 -0.63 -1.35
CA TYR A 72 -16.89 -0.23 -2.37
C TYR A 72 -17.55 1.08 -1.97
N ILE A 73 -17.88 1.91 -2.97
CA ILE A 73 -18.74 3.09 -2.76
C ILE A 73 -20.19 2.68 -2.97
N ARG A 74 -21.03 2.89 -1.96
CA ARG A 74 -22.42 2.46 -1.91
C ARG A 74 -23.38 3.63 -1.73
N ASN A 75 -24.56 3.52 -2.33
CA ASN A 75 -25.71 4.38 -2.07
C ASN A 75 -26.99 3.53 -1.95
N GLY A 76 -27.58 3.46 -0.76
CA GLY A 76 -28.73 2.60 -0.50
C GLY A 76 -28.37 1.12 -0.67
N SER A 77 -28.92 0.44 -1.68
CA SER A 77 -28.55 -0.95 -2.04
C SER A 77 -27.67 -1.05 -3.29
N GLN A 78 -27.25 0.10 -3.84
CA GLN A 78 -26.51 0.17 -5.09
C GLN A 78 -25.03 0.44 -4.83
N TYR A 79 -24.19 -0.08 -5.71
CA TYR A 79 -22.74 0.06 -5.72
C TYR A 79 -22.32 0.88 -6.95
N LEU A 80 -21.30 1.71 -6.78
CA LEU A 80 -20.71 2.48 -7.86
C LEU A 80 -19.85 1.56 -8.73
N THR A 81 -20.01 1.63 -10.04
CA THR A 81 -19.15 0.93 -11.01
C THR A 81 -18.04 1.82 -11.53
N GLN A 82 -17.05 1.22 -12.19
CA GLN A 82 -15.95 1.95 -12.84
C GLN A 82 -16.42 2.96 -13.91
N ASP A 83 -17.61 2.77 -14.49
CA ASP A 83 -18.23 3.70 -15.45
C ASP A 83 -18.95 4.88 -14.77
N GLY A 84 -18.92 4.98 -13.44
CA GLY A 84 -19.68 5.97 -12.66
C GLY A 84 -21.18 5.67 -12.59
N LYS A 85 -21.61 4.42 -12.80
CA LYS A 85 -23.03 4.01 -12.74
C LYS A 85 -23.35 3.33 -11.42
N TRP A 86 -24.61 3.41 -11.01
CA TRP A 86 -25.11 2.70 -9.83
C TRP A 86 -25.79 1.39 -10.22
N VAL A 87 -25.33 0.27 -9.65
CA VAL A 87 -25.85 -1.08 -9.93
C VAL A 87 -26.14 -1.83 -8.63
N ASN A 88 -26.97 -2.87 -8.65
CA ASN A 88 -27.28 -3.64 -7.44
C ASN A 88 -26.33 -4.82 -7.21
N ASP A 89 -25.52 -5.19 -8.20
CA ASP A 89 -24.56 -6.29 -8.09
C ASP A 89 -23.21 -5.78 -7.58
N VAL A 90 -22.74 -6.33 -6.47
CA VAL A 90 -21.44 -5.98 -5.88
C VAL A 90 -20.26 -6.41 -6.76
N ASN A 91 -20.43 -7.42 -7.63
CA ASN A 91 -19.35 -7.89 -8.51
C ASN A 91 -18.98 -6.88 -9.61
N ASP A 92 -19.89 -5.97 -9.93
CA ASP A 92 -19.67 -4.88 -10.87
C ASP A 92 -19.13 -3.60 -10.18
N ALA A 93 -19.01 -3.63 -8.86
CA ALA A 93 -18.56 -2.50 -8.07
C ALA A 93 -17.08 -2.19 -8.31
N VAL A 94 -16.73 -0.91 -8.27
CA VAL A 94 -15.35 -0.47 -8.31
C VAL A 94 -14.71 -0.66 -6.93
N ASN A 95 -13.53 -1.29 -6.91
CA ASN A 95 -12.70 -1.38 -5.71
C ASN A 95 -11.94 -0.07 -5.53
N VAL A 96 -12.07 0.54 -4.36
CA VAL A 96 -11.39 1.78 -4.02
C VAL A 96 -10.64 1.68 -2.71
N GLN A 97 -9.59 2.47 -2.60
CA GLN A 97 -8.81 2.65 -1.37
C GLN A 97 -8.76 4.13 -1.04
N ILE A 98 -8.54 4.43 0.24
CA ILE A 98 -8.46 5.80 0.73
C ILE A 98 -6.99 6.23 0.72
N ASP A 99 -6.72 7.34 0.06
CA ASP A 99 -5.45 8.08 0.09
C ASP A 99 -5.70 9.46 0.69
N PRO A 100 -5.46 9.67 1.99
CA PRO A 100 -5.71 10.96 2.59
C PRO A 100 -4.66 11.99 2.24
N VAL A 101 -5.08 13.23 2.35
CA VAL A 101 -4.19 14.37 2.14
C VAL A 101 -3.51 14.68 3.47
N SER A 102 -2.19 14.80 3.45
CA SER A 102 -1.39 15.06 4.64
C SER A 102 -1.69 16.43 5.26
N ASP A 103 -1.65 16.50 6.60
CA ASP A 103 -1.92 17.68 7.44
C ASP A 103 -0.84 18.78 7.37
N TYR A 104 -0.04 18.87 6.29
CA TYR A 104 1.03 19.88 6.24
C TYR A 104 0.44 21.29 6.35
N GLY A 105 0.80 21.95 7.45
CA GLY A 105 0.59 23.36 7.65
C GLY A 105 1.21 24.14 6.49
N ASP A 106 0.34 24.85 5.77
CA ASP A 106 0.60 25.77 4.68
C ASP A 106 0.94 25.14 3.30
N ALA A 107 -0.13 25.05 2.49
CA ALA A 107 -0.25 24.71 1.08
C ALA A 107 -0.14 23.21 0.73
N GLU A 108 -1.24 22.67 0.21
CA GLU A 108 -1.27 21.38 -0.46
C GLU A 108 -0.15 21.32 -1.51
N PRO A 109 0.71 20.29 -1.52
CA PRO A 109 1.76 20.17 -2.51
C PRO A 109 1.15 20.21 -3.92
N PRO A 110 1.82 20.86 -4.90
CA PRO A 110 1.29 20.96 -6.24
C PRO A 110 1.05 19.56 -6.81
N ILE A 111 -0.19 19.30 -7.26
CA ILE A 111 -0.58 18.01 -7.80
C ILE A 111 0.36 17.66 -8.96
N PRO A 112 1.04 16.49 -8.93
CA PRO A 112 1.92 16.06 -10.00
C PRO A 112 1.24 16.15 -11.38
N PRO A 113 1.98 16.52 -12.44
CA PRO A 113 1.43 16.48 -13.79
C PRO A 113 1.01 15.04 -14.13
N PRO A 114 -0.04 14.84 -14.95
CA PRO A 114 -0.42 13.51 -15.39
C PRO A 114 0.75 12.84 -16.11
N ILE A 115 0.90 11.55 -15.89
CA ILE A 115 1.92 10.74 -16.56
C ILE A 115 1.40 10.39 -17.97
N PRO A 116 2.16 10.70 -19.04
CA PRO A 116 1.85 10.18 -20.35
C PRO A 116 2.17 8.68 -20.41
N ASN A 117 1.17 7.85 -20.71
CA ASN A 117 1.27 6.38 -20.72
C ASN A 117 1.69 5.82 -19.34
N PRO A 118 0.83 5.95 -18.32
CA PRO A 118 1.11 5.45 -16.97
C PRO A 118 1.44 3.95 -16.95
N VAL A 119 0.94 3.20 -17.93
CA VAL A 119 1.34 1.82 -18.20
C VAL A 119 2.24 1.80 -19.44
N ILE A 120 3.55 1.63 -19.23
CA ILE A 120 4.55 1.58 -20.32
C ILE A 120 4.58 0.17 -20.91
N ASP A 121 4.57 -0.85 -20.07
CA ASP A 121 4.51 -2.26 -20.45
C ASP A 121 3.39 -2.98 -19.68
N THR A 122 2.37 -3.45 -20.38
CA THR A 122 1.23 -4.15 -19.78
C THR A 122 1.58 -5.52 -19.18
N SER A 123 2.80 -6.02 -19.42
CA SER A 123 3.32 -7.23 -18.77
C SER A 123 4.03 -6.96 -17.45
N ASN A 124 4.31 -5.68 -17.14
CA ASN A 124 4.87 -5.31 -15.86
C ASN A 124 3.79 -5.28 -14.76
N PRO A 125 4.19 -5.57 -13.50
CA PRO A 125 3.39 -5.22 -12.35
C PRO A 125 3.00 -3.73 -12.35
N ILE A 126 1.82 -3.44 -11.81
CA ILE A 126 1.31 -2.07 -11.65
C ILE A 126 1.10 -1.72 -10.18
N SER A 127 1.13 -0.44 -9.86
CA SER A 127 0.77 0.14 -8.56
C SER A 127 -0.75 0.15 -8.37
N ALA A 128 -1.20 0.44 -7.15
CA ALA A 128 -2.62 0.56 -6.79
C ALA A 128 -3.32 1.68 -7.56
N ASP A 129 -2.61 2.75 -7.90
CA ASP A 129 -3.09 3.82 -8.77
C ASP A 129 -2.82 3.56 -10.27
N GLY A 130 -2.48 2.31 -10.63
CA GLY A 130 -2.42 1.84 -12.03
C GLY A 130 -1.24 2.36 -12.85
N VAL A 131 -0.12 2.68 -12.21
CA VAL A 131 1.14 3.06 -12.85
C VAL A 131 2.07 1.85 -12.93
N ASP A 132 2.76 1.68 -14.06
CA ASP A 132 3.80 0.64 -14.23
C ASP A 132 4.88 0.80 -13.15
N LEU A 133 5.13 -0.25 -12.37
CA LEU A 133 6.09 -0.21 -11.27
C LEU A 133 7.52 0.09 -11.71
N TYR A 134 7.86 -0.11 -12.99
CA TYR A 134 9.16 0.21 -13.56
C TYR A 134 9.14 1.50 -14.39
N HIS A 135 8.11 2.34 -14.24
CA HIS A 135 8.06 3.64 -14.89
C HIS A 135 9.29 4.48 -14.46
N PRO A 136 10.09 5.00 -15.41
CA PRO A 136 11.43 5.52 -15.13
C PRO A 136 11.44 6.76 -14.22
N ASP A 137 10.39 7.57 -14.29
CA ASP A 137 10.28 8.84 -13.58
C ASP A 137 9.40 8.75 -12.32
N LYS A 138 9.07 7.54 -11.86
CA LYS A 138 8.12 7.33 -10.78
C LYS A 138 8.78 6.73 -9.54
N TRP A 139 8.39 7.31 -8.42
CA TRP A 139 8.65 6.81 -7.08
C TRP A 139 7.32 6.37 -6.49
N PHE A 140 7.35 5.39 -5.60
CA PHE A 140 6.17 4.77 -5.04
C PHE A 140 6.28 4.63 -3.54
N SER A 141 5.19 4.82 -2.81
CA SER A 141 5.08 4.40 -1.42
C SER A 141 4.62 2.94 -1.33
N LEU A 142 5.18 2.17 -0.39
CA LEU A 142 4.90 0.73 -0.21
C LEU A 142 3.98 0.52 0.99
N TYR A 143 2.83 -0.13 0.80
CA TYR A 143 1.85 -0.35 1.86
C TYR A 143 1.56 -1.84 2.08
N PRO A 144 1.45 -2.32 3.32
CA PRO A 144 0.88 -3.62 3.64
C PRO A 144 -0.66 -3.57 3.59
N ILE A 145 -1.30 -4.69 3.25
CA ILE A 145 -2.77 -4.89 3.31
C ILE A 145 -3.03 -5.89 4.43
N ASN A 146 -3.45 -5.43 5.61
CA ASN A 146 -3.51 -6.26 6.84
C ASN A 146 -4.87 -6.31 7.51
N GLY A 147 -5.83 -5.56 7.01
CA GLY A 147 -7.19 -5.46 7.50
C GLY A 147 -7.39 -4.80 8.86
N ASP A 148 -6.30 -4.38 9.51
CA ASP A 148 -6.36 -3.73 10.82
C ASP A 148 -6.49 -2.21 10.62
N SER A 149 -7.71 -1.81 10.24
CA SER A 149 -8.22 -0.44 10.15
C SER A 149 -7.58 0.48 9.11
N ILE A 150 -8.37 1.49 8.70
CA ILE A 150 -8.10 2.59 7.76
C ILE A 150 -6.77 3.34 8.02
N TRP A 151 -5.92 2.97 8.99
CA TRP A 151 -4.83 3.82 9.49
C TRP A 151 -3.51 3.10 9.79
N THR A 152 -3.06 2.17 8.94
CA THR A 152 -1.70 1.61 9.05
C THR A 152 -0.87 1.88 7.80
N GLY A 153 0.35 2.42 7.95
CA GLY A 153 1.15 2.70 6.75
C GLY A 153 2.30 3.68 6.87
N ASP A 154 2.81 4.00 8.06
CA ASP A 154 4.06 4.77 8.13
C ASP A 154 5.24 3.85 7.81
N VAL A 155 5.81 4.03 6.62
CA VAL A 155 6.99 3.26 6.21
C VAL A 155 8.23 3.99 6.71
N GLY A 156 8.60 3.73 7.96
CA GLY A 156 9.77 4.34 8.59
C GLY A 156 11.04 3.51 8.38
N GLU A 157 12.18 4.19 8.26
CA GLU A 157 13.49 3.59 8.51
C GLU A 157 13.91 3.90 9.96
N PHE A 158 14.10 2.86 10.78
CA PHE A 158 14.71 3.00 12.10
C PHE A 158 15.88 2.04 12.22
N GLU A 159 17.06 2.56 12.56
CA GLU A 159 18.29 1.77 12.80
C GLU A 159 18.56 0.73 11.70
N SER A 160 18.33 1.07 10.41
CA SER A 160 18.44 0.23 9.20
C SER A 160 17.33 -0.80 8.94
N LYS A 161 16.25 -0.83 9.72
CA LYS A 161 15.13 -1.76 9.54
C LYS A 161 13.90 -1.04 9.00
N LEU A 162 13.15 -1.76 8.16
CA LEU A 162 11.85 -1.34 7.65
C LEU A 162 10.80 -1.55 8.74
N TYR A 163 10.09 -0.49 9.10
CA TYR A 163 8.98 -0.53 10.02
C TYR A 163 7.70 -0.08 9.33
N PHE A 164 6.60 -0.72 9.72
CA PHE A 164 5.26 -0.30 9.38
C PHE A 164 4.62 0.22 10.68
N GLY A 165 4.59 1.54 10.80
CA GLY A 165 4.08 2.27 11.95
C GLY A 165 2.65 2.76 11.77
N GLY A 166 2.05 3.14 12.89
CA GLY A 166 0.72 3.73 12.97
C GLY A 166 0.78 5.15 13.51
N ASN A 167 0.52 6.08 12.59
CA ASN A 167 -0.17 7.36 12.72
C ASN A 167 -0.91 7.52 11.38
N SER A 168 -2.01 8.29 11.37
CA SER A 168 -2.87 8.44 10.19
C SER A 168 -2.06 8.81 8.93
N TYR A 169 -2.00 7.87 7.97
CA TYR A 169 -1.44 8.01 6.61
C TYR A 169 -0.39 9.12 6.44
N SER A 170 0.81 8.85 6.92
CA SER A 170 2.00 9.65 6.63
C SER A 170 2.55 9.32 5.23
N ASP A 171 3.46 10.17 4.75
CA ASP A 171 4.07 10.28 3.40
C ASP A 171 4.69 8.99 2.80
N GLY A 172 4.53 7.84 3.47
CA GLY A 172 5.21 6.60 3.15
C GLY A 172 6.72 6.82 3.07
N MET A 173 7.42 5.82 2.57
CA MET A 173 8.74 6.04 2.04
C MET A 173 8.66 5.85 0.55
N SER A 174 9.16 6.82 -0.19
CA SER A 174 9.26 6.71 -1.64
C SER A 174 10.34 5.70 -2.03
N PHE A 175 9.97 4.79 -2.93
CA PHE A 175 10.79 3.75 -3.52
C PHE A 175 10.82 3.81 -5.04
N GLN A 176 11.93 3.42 -5.63
CA GLN A 176 12.04 3.13 -7.06
C GLN A 176 12.33 1.64 -7.24
N LEU A 177 11.70 1.03 -8.24
CA LEU A 177 11.91 -0.37 -8.56
C LEU A 177 12.86 -0.51 -9.73
N SER A 178 13.79 -1.46 -9.63
CA SER A 178 14.62 -1.89 -10.75
C SER A 178 14.67 -3.40 -10.81
N LYS A 179 14.95 -3.95 -12.00
CA LYS A 179 15.03 -5.39 -12.21
C LYS A 179 16.48 -5.83 -12.36
N ARG A 180 16.89 -6.81 -11.56
CA ARG A 180 18.21 -7.45 -11.65
C ARG A 180 18.05 -8.96 -11.52
N ASP A 181 18.49 -9.69 -12.55
CA ASP A 181 18.46 -11.16 -12.58
C ASP A 181 17.07 -11.75 -12.30
N GLY A 182 16.02 -11.08 -12.80
CA GLY A 182 14.62 -11.51 -12.62
C GLY A 182 14.00 -11.14 -11.27
N LYS A 183 14.78 -10.59 -10.33
CA LYS A 183 14.30 -10.07 -9.04
C LYS A 183 14.17 -8.54 -9.08
N THR A 184 13.22 -8.02 -8.32
CA THR A 184 12.98 -6.60 -8.08
C THR A 184 13.88 -6.11 -6.96
N GLN A 185 14.71 -5.10 -7.24
CA GLN A 185 15.38 -4.32 -6.23
C GLN A 185 14.49 -3.12 -5.90
N ILE A 186 14.11 -2.99 -4.63
CA ILE A 186 13.30 -1.88 -4.14
C ILE A 186 14.27 -0.90 -3.50
N ARG A 187 14.44 0.28 -4.11
CA ARG A 187 15.44 1.27 -3.73
C ARG A 187 14.77 2.46 -3.07
N SER A 188 15.21 2.85 -1.88
CA SER A 188 14.75 4.04 -1.18
C SER A 188 15.32 5.33 -1.77
N TYR A 189 14.74 6.46 -1.40
CA TYR A 189 15.19 7.79 -1.85
C TYR A 189 16.66 8.10 -1.48
N ASP A 190 17.11 7.64 -0.30
CA ASP A 190 18.50 7.80 0.16
C ASP A 190 19.50 6.88 -0.55
N GLY A 191 19.02 6.06 -1.50
CA GLY A 191 19.81 5.22 -2.36
C GLY A 191 20.14 3.84 -1.79
N LYS A 192 19.64 3.49 -0.59
CA LYS A 192 19.71 2.13 -0.06
C LYS A 192 18.68 1.23 -0.73
N TYR A 193 18.82 -0.06 -0.49
CA TYR A 193 17.96 -1.09 -1.04
C TYR A 193 17.35 -1.92 0.06
N LEU A 194 16.10 -2.29 -0.16
CA LEU A 194 15.39 -3.22 0.69
C LEU A 194 16.00 -4.61 0.55
N VAL A 195 16.47 -5.18 1.65
CA VAL A 195 17.13 -6.48 1.73
C VAL A 195 16.60 -7.29 2.90
N VAL A 196 16.81 -8.60 2.86
CA VAL A 196 16.60 -9.48 4.01
C VAL A 196 17.86 -9.47 4.84
N MET A 197 17.74 -9.17 6.13
CA MET A 197 18.87 -9.10 7.03
C MET A 197 18.56 -9.74 8.38
N MET A 198 19.61 -9.98 9.14
CA MET A 198 19.55 -10.31 10.55
C MET A 198 20.30 -9.21 11.29
N GLU A 199 19.67 -8.62 12.30
CA GLU A 199 20.29 -7.56 13.07
C GLU A 199 21.59 -8.08 13.73
N PRO A 200 22.71 -7.33 13.66
CA PRO A 200 24.00 -7.78 14.18
C PRO A 200 23.94 -8.19 15.65
N ASP A 201 23.17 -7.45 16.45
CA ASP A 201 22.99 -7.73 17.87
C ASP A 201 22.28 -9.05 18.10
N VAL A 202 21.29 -9.40 17.28
CA VAL A 202 20.62 -10.71 17.33
C VAL A 202 21.56 -11.82 16.86
N ALA A 203 22.31 -11.59 15.78
CA ALA A 203 23.27 -12.55 15.25
C ALA A 203 24.35 -12.94 16.27
N ALA A 204 24.76 -11.99 17.14
CA ALA A 204 25.77 -12.22 18.18
C ALA A 204 25.34 -13.26 19.24
N TYR A 205 24.03 -13.39 19.48
CA TYR A 205 23.48 -14.32 20.47
C TYR A 205 23.05 -15.67 19.88
N LEU A 206 23.23 -15.88 18.57
CA LEU A 206 22.95 -17.17 17.97
C LEU A 206 23.92 -18.24 18.48
N ASN A 207 23.38 -19.44 18.71
CA ASN A 207 24.19 -20.63 19.00
C ASN A 207 25.24 -20.85 17.90
N GLU A 208 26.39 -21.43 18.24
CA GLU A 208 27.48 -21.70 17.29
C GLU A 208 27.02 -22.43 16.02
N SER A 209 26.10 -23.39 16.15
CA SER A 209 25.54 -24.10 15.00
C SER A 209 24.75 -23.20 14.05
N CYS A 210 24.19 -22.10 14.56
CA CYS A 210 23.36 -21.15 13.81
C CYS A 210 24.16 -19.97 13.23
N LYS A 211 25.39 -19.74 13.67
CA LYS A 211 26.22 -18.63 13.19
C LYS A 211 26.61 -18.74 11.72
N GLN A 212 26.62 -19.95 11.18
CA GLN A 212 26.87 -20.23 9.76
C GLN A 212 25.60 -20.23 8.92
N HIS A 213 24.42 -20.15 9.55
CA HIS A 213 23.17 -20.10 8.82
C HIS A 213 23.01 -18.76 8.12
N THR A 214 22.49 -18.84 6.90
CA THR A 214 22.10 -17.73 6.05
C THR A 214 20.58 -17.63 6.04
N ARG A 215 20.05 -16.55 5.45
CA ARG A 215 18.61 -16.41 5.25
C ARG A 215 17.98 -17.54 4.42
N PHE A 216 18.77 -18.33 3.70
CA PHE A 216 18.27 -19.45 2.92
C PHE A 216 18.07 -20.73 3.72
N ASP A 217 18.57 -20.78 4.95
CA ASP A 217 18.49 -21.96 5.80
C ASP A 217 17.13 -22.06 6.50
N ARG A 218 16.52 -23.25 6.42
CA ARG A 218 15.26 -23.60 7.09
C ARG A 218 15.49 -24.00 8.56
N CYS A 219 16.05 -23.08 9.34
CA CYS A 219 16.26 -23.28 10.77
C CYS A 219 15.15 -22.59 11.58
N SER A 220 14.32 -23.37 12.29
CA SER A 220 13.20 -22.83 13.09
C SER A 220 13.58 -21.78 14.12
N ARG A 221 14.83 -21.81 14.63
CA ARG A 221 15.36 -20.77 15.53
C ARG A 221 15.73 -19.50 14.78
N CYS A 222 16.46 -19.63 13.67
CA CYS A 222 16.88 -18.47 12.88
C CYS A 222 15.71 -17.79 12.15
N MET A 223 14.65 -18.53 11.79
CA MET A 223 13.48 -17.99 11.10
C MET A 223 12.84 -16.79 11.77
N LEU A 224 12.85 -16.74 13.11
CA LEU A 224 12.27 -15.65 13.90
C LEU A 224 13.18 -14.42 14.00
N HIS A 225 14.39 -14.47 13.43
CA HIS A 225 15.42 -13.46 13.61
C HIS A 225 15.81 -12.74 12.30
N TYR A 226 15.28 -13.19 11.15
CA TYR A 226 15.43 -12.45 9.91
C TYR A 226 14.26 -11.48 9.75
N THR A 227 14.61 -10.27 9.31
CA THR A 227 13.70 -9.16 9.03
C THR A 227 14.01 -8.59 7.64
N ILE A 228 13.23 -7.60 7.24
CA ILE A 228 13.54 -6.75 6.10
C ILE A 228 14.16 -5.43 6.61
N GLY A 229 15.22 -4.98 5.96
CA GLY A 229 15.88 -3.71 6.26
C GLY A 229 16.63 -3.16 5.05
N TYR A 230 17.57 -2.26 5.28
CA TYR A 230 18.20 -1.44 4.26
C TYR A 230 19.70 -1.65 4.15
N SER A 231 20.20 -1.73 2.91
CA SER A 231 21.63 -1.83 2.62
C SER A 231 22.01 -1.03 1.38
N SER A 232 23.18 -0.38 1.41
CA SER A 232 23.76 0.28 0.24
C SER A 232 24.29 -0.70 -0.82
N GLU A 233 24.52 -1.96 -0.43
CA GLU A 233 25.03 -3.02 -1.29
C GLU A 233 23.97 -4.14 -1.38
N PRO A 234 22.99 -4.03 -2.30
CA PRO A 234 22.01 -5.10 -2.49
C PRO A 234 22.72 -6.27 -3.15
N GLN A 235 23.01 -7.31 -2.38
CA GLN A 235 23.48 -8.55 -2.98
C GLN A 235 22.34 -9.21 -3.79
N GLU A 236 21.07 -8.98 -3.42
CA GLU A 236 19.90 -9.59 -4.05
C GLU A 236 18.63 -8.75 -3.87
N GLY A 237 17.59 -9.04 -4.67
CA GLY A 237 16.27 -8.41 -4.59
C GLY A 237 15.14 -9.37 -4.16
N PHE A 238 13.91 -8.88 -4.20
CA PHE A 238 12.68 -9.64 -3.96
C PHE A 238 12.01 -10.07 -5.27
N VAL A 239 11.20 -11.11 -5.23
CA VAL A 239 10.22 -11.43 -6.27
C VAL A 239 8.88 -10.89 -5.80
N LEU A 240 8.21 -10.13 -6.66
CA LEU A 240 6.82 -9.72 -6.45
C LEU A 240 5.93 -10.84 -6.99
N VAL A 241 5.26 -11.57 -6.10
CA VAL A 241 4.38 -12.68 -6.47
C VAL A 241 2.93 -12.20 -6.36
N PRO A 242 2.12 -12.23 -7.45
CA PRO A 242 0.73 -11.79 -7.39
C PRO A 242 -0.04 -12.49 -6.26
N LYS A 243 -0.70 -11.70 -5.40
CA LYS A 243 -1.53 -12.20 -4.30
C LYS A 243 -2.66 -11.21 -4.05
N GLY A 244 -3.90 -11.62 -4.31
CA GLY A 244 -5.09 -10.82 -4.05
C GLY A 244 -5.59 -10.04 -5.27
N LEU A 245 -6.00 -8.79 -5.06
CA LEU A 245 -6.47 -7.91 -6.14
C LEU A 245 -5.34 -7.59 -7.15
N PRO A 246 -5.71 -7.14 -8.37
CA PRO A 246 -4.73 -6.54 -9.27
C PRO A 246 -3.97 -5.44 -8.54
N SER A 247 -2.64 -5.39 -8.69
CA SER A 247 -1.68 -4.52 -7.97
C SER A 247 -1.28 -4.93 -6.54
N MET A 248 -1.71 -6.09 -6.06
CA MET A 248 -1.26 -6.63 -4.77
C MET A 248 -0.28 -7.79 -4.95
N PHE A 249 0.76 -7.82 -4.13
CA PHE A 249 1.87 -8.77 -4.24
C PHE A 249 2.32 -9.28 -2.87
N ALA A 250 2.58 -10.58 -2.78
CA ALA A 250 3.43 -11.11 -1.73
C ALA A 250 4.90 -10.81 -2.07
N LEU A 251 5.65 -10.28 -1.11
CA LEU A 251 7.10 -10.17 -1.21
C LEU A 251 7.72 -11.56 -0.97
N SER A 252 8.68 -11.96 -1.80
CA SER A 252 9.43 -13.20 -1.62
C SER A 252 10.92 -13.02 -1.86
N ASP A 253 11.78 -13.69 -1.10
CA ASP A 253 13.22 -13.74 -1.38
C ASP A 253 13.63 -14.91 -2.31
N GLY A 254 12.64 -15.72 -2.71
CA GLY A 254 12.78 -16.94 -3.51
C GLY A 254 12.67 -18.24 -2.69
N ILE A 255 12.68 -18.16 -1.36
CA ILE A 255 12.47 -19.33 -0.47
C ILE A 255 11.31 -19.08 0.49
N PHE A 256 11.23 -17.87 1.06
CA PHE A 256 10.21 -17.48 2.01
C PHE A 256 9.36 -16.34 1.44
N TYR A 257 8.18 -16.18 2.02
CA TYR A 257 7.34 -15.01 1.88
C TYR A 257 7.35 -14.19 3.17
N TYR A 258 6.81 -12.98 3.10
CA TYR A 258 6.79 -12.06 4.23
C TYR A 258 5.38 -11.66 4.61
N LYS A 259 5.18 -11.49 5.91
CA LYS A 259 3.99 -10.87 6.47
C LYS A 259 4.38 -9.81 7.49
N VAL A 260 3.48 -8.87 7.73
CA VAL A 260 3.62 -7.90 8.81
C VAL A 260 2.77 -8.37 9.99
N ASN A 261 3.35 -8.41 11.19
CA ASN A 261 2.64 -8.69 12.42
C ASN A 261 2.55 -7.41 13.25
N VAL A 262 1.35 -6.86 13.38
CA VAL A 262 1.08 -5.63 14.14
C VAL A 262 1.04 -6.00 15.62
N LEU A 263 2.06 -5.56 16.38
CA LEU A 263 2.17 -5.91 17.80
C LEU A 263 1.46 -4.88 18.69
N LYS A 264 1.41 -3.61 18.27
CA LYS A 264 0.67 -2.49 18.90
C LYS A 264 0.31 -1.46 17.81
N GLY A 265 -0.70 -0.62 18.06
CA GLY A 265 -1.23 0.35 17.07
C GLY A 265 -0.26 1.39 16.49
N SER A 266 1.03 1.33 16.82
CA SER A 266 2.10 2.15 16.22
C SER A 266 3.34 1.37 15.79
N TYR A 267 3.34 0.03 15.91
CA TYR A 267 4.52 -0.80 15.66
C TYR A 267 4.16 -2.18 15.12
N ALA A 268 4.78 -2.53 13.99
CA ALA A 268 4.67 -3.84 13.38
C ALA A 268 6.03 -4.38 12.95
N GLU A 269 6.17 -5.70 12.99
CA GLU A 269 7.39 -6.42 12.59
C GLU A 269 7.15 -7.30 11.37
N VAL A 270 8.18 -7.42 10.54
CA VAL A 270 8.13 -8.31 9.38
C VAL A 270 8.58 -9.71 9.78
N TRP A 271 7.74 -10.71 9.49
CA TRP A 271 8.00 -12.11 9.77
C TRP A 271 8.10 -12.92 8.47
N ARG A 272 8.88 -13.99 8.52
CA ARG A 272 8.99 -14.95 7.42
C ARG A 272 7.95 -16.06 7.54
N VAL A 273 7.38 -16.45 6.41
CA VAL A 273 6.47 -17.58 6.29
C VAL A 273 6.85 -18.44 5.09
N GLU A 274 6.51 -19.72 5.13
CA GLU A 274 6.84 -20.66 4.05
C GLU A 274 5.75 -20.74 2.99
N ASP A 275 4.48 -20.53 3.37
CA ASP A 275 3.35 -20.56 2.46
C ASP A 275 2.97 -19.14 2.01
N ILE A 276 2.61 -19.01 0.73
CA ILE A 276 2.09 -17.75 0.20
C ILE A 276 0.74 -17.40 0.83
N ASP A 277 -0.05 -18.39 1.24
CA ASP A 277 -1.36 -18.15 1.87
C ASP A 277 -1.20 -17.41 3.22
N ASP A 278 -0.12 -17.71 3.95
CA ASP A 278 0.26 -17.02 5.19
C ASP A 278 0.93 -15.65 4.97
N ALA A 279 1.33 -15.33 3.74
CA ALA A 279 1.96 -14.06 3.40
C ALA A 279 0.95 -12.91 3.41
N LEU A 280 1.43 -11.70 3.67
CA LEU A 280 0.60 -10.51 3.57
C LEU A 280 0.66 -9.94 2.14
N PRO A 281 -0.45 -9.43 1.58
CA PRO A 281 -0.37 -8.61 0.39
C PRO A 281 0.31 -7.27 0.71
N PHE A 282 1.14 -6.81 -0.23
CA PHE A 282 1.71 -5.48 -0.27
C PHE A 282 1.34 -4.81 -1.59
N GLN A 283 1.27 -3.48 -1.59
CA GLN A 283 1.01 -2.68 -2.76
C GLN A 283 1.94 -1.47 -2.83
N PHE A 284 2.11 -0.95 -4.04
CA PHE A 284 2.83 0.31 -4.27
C PHE A 284 1.83 1.38 -4.71
N VAL A 285 2.05 2.65 -4.38
CA VAL A 285 1.22 3.81 -4.79
C VAL A 285 2.14 4.92 -5.29
N ALA A 286 1.88 5.50 -6.46
CA ALA A 286 2.82 6.39 -7.18
C ALA A 286 2.65 7.91 -6.95
#